data_AF-A0A8I0HBZ6-F1
#
_entry.id   AF-A0A8I0HBZ6-F1
#
_cell.length_a   1.000
_cell.length_b   1.000
_cell.length_c   1.000
_cell.angle_alpha   90.00
_cell.angle_beta   90.00
_cell.angle_gamma   90.00
#
_symmetry.space_group_name_H-M   'P 1'
#
loop_
_entity.id
_entity.type
_entity.pdbx_description
1 polymer ?
#
loop_
_entity_poly.entity_id
_entity_poly.type
_entity_poly.pdbx_seq_one_letter_code
_entity_poly.pdbx_strand_id
1 'polypeptide(L)'
;IIARMINEGHIVGNHSVTHPSFPTLTRLQMANEIKGMDDYLRTYFGYSAPFFRFPMGEYSDSALDAVGSLGYTSVFWSVAYSDWDL
;
A
#
# COMPACT_ATOMS: atom_id res chain seq x y z
N ILE A 1 -14.97 -3.79 -7.89
CA ILE A 1 -13.80 -4.57 -8.35
C ILE A 1 -13.14 -5.36 -7.22
N ILE A 2 -12.85 -4.75 -6.06
CA ILE A 2 -12.18 -5.39 -4.91
C ILE A 2 -12.81 -6.72 -4.49
N ALA A 3 -14.13 -6.75 -4.26
CA ALA A 3 -14.84 -8.00 -3.91
C ALA A 3 -14.63 -9.13 -4.93
N ARG A 4 -14.54 -8.80 -6.24
CA ARG A 4 -14.28 -9.78 -7.28
C ARG A 4 -12.86 -10.35 -7.14
N MET A 5 -11.86 -9.49 -6.95
CA MET A 5 -10.47 -9.91 -6.76
C MET A 5 -10.34 -10.88 -5.57
N ILE A 6 -10.98 -10.55 -4.44
CA ILE A 6 -10.99 -11.39 -3.24
C ILE A 6 -11.70 -12.73 -3.50
N ASN A 7 -12.89 -12.70 -4.11
CA ASN A 7 -13.68 -13.91 -4.37
C ASN A 7 -13.02 -14.86 -5.39
N GLU A 8 -12.22 -14.32 -6.30
CA GLU A 8 -11.42 -15.10 -7.26
C GLU A 8 -10.10 -15.63 -6.65
N GLY A 9 -9.83 -15.36 -5.37
CA GLY A 9 -8.66 -15.86 -4.65
C GLY A 9 -7.38 -15.02 -4.81
N HIS A 10 -7.48 -13.81 -5.38
CA HIS A 10 -6.34 -12.92 -5.51
C HIS A 10 -6.02 -12.21 -4.18
N ILE A 11 -4.76 -11.82 -4.03
CA ILE A 11 -4.32 -10.99 -2.90
C ILE A 11 -4.54 -9.50 -3.25
N VAL A 12 -5.26 -8.78 -2.39
CA VAL A 12 -5.44 -7.33 -2.51
C VAL A 12 -4.52 -6.63 -1.51
N GLY A 13 -3.40 -6.10 -2.00
CA GLY A 13 -2.44 -5.33 -1.18
C GLY A 13 -2.84 -3.86 -0.98
N ASN A 14 -2.16 -3.20 -0.05
CA ASN A 14 -2.34 -1.78 0.24
C ASN A 14 -1.38 -0.92 -0.61
N HIS A 15 -1.89 0.17 -1.17
CA HIS A 15 -1.12 1.10 -2.00
C HIS A 15 -1.37 2.57 -1.64
N SER A 16 -1.58 2.85 -0.35
CA SER A 16 -1.99 4.15 0.21
C SER A 16 -3.41 4.58 -0.19
N VAL A 17 -3.90 5.69 0.36
CA VAL A 17 -5.22 6.25 0.06
C VAL A 17 -5.12 7.24 -1.10
N THR A 18 -4.14 8.14 -1.09
CA THR A 18 -4.08 9.28 -2.02
C THR A 18 -2.92 9.21 -3.01
N HIS A 19 -2.14 8.12 -3.00
CA HIS A 19 -0.96 7.92 -3.85
C HIS A 19 0.12 9.03 -3.73
N PRO A 20 0.53 9.45 -2.52
CA PRO A 20 1.59 10.45 -2.33
C PRO A 20 3.00 9.82 -2.41
N SER A 21 4.02 10.63 -2.71
CA SER A 21 5.42 10.25 -2.48
C SER A 21 5.71 10.15 -0.98
N PHE A 22 5.95 8.93 -0.48
CA PHE A 22 6.15 8.69 0.96
C PHE A 22 7.34 9.43 1.58
N PRO A 23 8.50 9.61 0.90
CA PRO A 23 9.60 10.41 1.43
C PRO A 23 9.24 11.85 1.80
N THR A 24 8.19 12.41 1.21
CA THR A 24 7.73 13.80 1.47
C THR A 24 6.82 13.92 2.70
N LEU A 25 6.39 12.79 3.25
CA LEU A 25 5.41 12.75 4.33
C LEU A 25 6.05 12.74 5.71
N THR A 26 5.31 13.29 6.68
CA THR A 26 5.56 13.01 8.11
C THR A 26 5.12 11.59 8.48
N ARG A 27 5.66 11.06 9.58
CA ARG A 27 5.28 9.74 10.14
C ARG A 27 3.77 9.59 10.35
N LEU A 28 3.12 10.65 10.83
CA LEU A 28 1.67 10.66 11.04
C LEU A 28 0.91 10.57 9.71
N GLN A 29 1.34 11.32 8.69
CA GLN A 29 0.75 11.24 7.36
C GLN A 29 0.94 9.86 6.72
N MET A 30 2.13 9.26 6.82
CA MET A 30 2.38 7.88 6.37
C MET A 30 1.42 6.90 7.04
N ALA A 31 1.26 6.99 8.37
CA ALA A 31 0.37 6.11 9.10
C ALA A 31 -1.10 6.29 8.69
N ASN A 32 -1.54 7.52 8.43
CA ASN A 32 -2.89 7.80 7.97
C ASN A 32 -3.15 7.22 6.56
N GLU A 33 -2.18 7.34 5.66
CA GLU A 33 -2.25 6.75 4.32
C GLU A 33 -2.33 5.22 4.35
N ILE A 34 -1.54 4.58 5.23
CA ILE A 34 -1.55 3.12 5.36
C ILE A 34 -2.86 2.66 6.02
N LYS A 35 -3.20 3.22 7.18
CA LYS A 35 -4.36 2.79 7.97
C LYS A 35 -5.69 3.14 7.30
N GLY A 36 -5.79 4.27 6.63
CA GLY A 36 -7.03 4.65 5.94
C GLY A 36 -7.47 3.61 4.91
N MET A 37 -6.52 3.08 4.13
CA MET A 37 -6.80 2.02 3.17
C MET A 37 -7.05 0.67 3.85
N ASP A 38 -6.31 0.38 4.92
CA ASP A 38 -6.45 -0.83 5.74
C ASP A 38 -7.85 -0.94 6.40
N ASP A 39 -8.32 0.17 6.96
CA ASP A 39 -9.63 0.31 7.59
C ASP A 39 -10.75 0.21 6.54
N TYR A 40 -10.55 0.79 5.35
CA TYR A 40 -11.48 0.65 4.24
C TYR A 40 -11.65 -0.83 3.82
N LEU A 41 -10.54 -1.56 3.65
CA LEU A 41 -10.60 -2.98 3.28
C LEU A 41 -11.28 -3.83 4.36
N ARG A 42 -11.00 -3.58 5.64
CA ARG A 42 -11.66 -4.27 6.75
C ARG A 42 -13.14 -3.97 6.84
N THR A 43 -13.50 -2.69 6.79
CA THR A 43 -14.89 -2.24 7.01
C THR A 43 -15.83 -2.74 5.92
N TYR A 44 -15.41 -2.66 4.66
CA TYR A 44 -16.29 -2.94 3.53
C TYR A 44 -16.17 -4.35 2.98
N PHE A 45 -15.05 -5.04 3.24
CA PHE A 45 -14.79 -6.37 2.67
C PHE A 45 -14.41 -7.43 3.71
N GLY A 46 -14.27 -7.07 4.99
CA GLY A 46 -13.80 -7.99 6.02
C GLY A 46 -12.41 -8.55 5.71
N TYR A 47 -11.60 -7.80 4.95
CA TYR A 47 -10.38 -8.29 4.32
C TYR A 47 -9.16 -7.49 4.77
N SER A 48 -8.02 -8.17 4.88
CA SER A 48 -6.71 -7.56 5.08
C SER A 48 -5.62 -8.44 4.49
N ALA A 49 -4.55 -7.82 4.03
CA ALA A 49 -3.32 -8.49 3.61
C ALA A 49 -2.12 -7.70 4.13
N PRO A 50 -1.05 -8.36 4.60
CA PRO A 50 0.11 -7.70 5.22
C PRO A 50 1.10 -7.17 4.17
N PHE A 51 0.61 -6.69 3.03
CA PHE A 51 1.46 -6.25 1.92
C PHE A 51 1.18 -4.80 1.57
N PHE A 52 2.26 -4.01 1.49
CA PHE A 52 2.21 -2.60 1.12
C PHE A 52 3.18 -2.33 -0.02
N ARG A 53 2.76 -1.58 -1.03
CA ARG A 53 3.65 -1.05 -2.06
C ARG A 53 3.67 0.47 -1.97
N PHE A 54 4.85 1.07 -1.98
CA PHE A 54 4.97 2.53 -1.99
C PHE A 54 4.47 3.09 -3.33
N PRO A 55 3.61 4.13 -3.32
CA PRO A 55 3.31 4.93 -4.51
C PRO A 55 4.60 5.40 -5.18
N MET A 56 4.61 5.43 -6.51
CA MET A 56 5.76 5.85 -7.33
C MET A 56 7.05 5.02 -7.13
N GLY A 57 7.03 3.98 -6.27
CA GLY A 57 8.23 3.25 -5.87
C GLY A 57 9.16 4.03 -4.93
N GLU A 58 8.76 5.22 -4.49
CA GLU A 58 9.61 6.11 -3.70
C GLU A 58 9.48 5.81 -2.20
N TYR A 59 10.62 5.64 -1.54
CA TYR A 59 10.68 5.32 -0.11
C TYR A 59 11.89 5.97 0.56
N SER A 60 11.84 6.04 1.88
CA SER A 60 12.94 6.46 2.77
C SER A 60 13.04 5.47 3.93
N ASP A 61 14.14 5.48 4.69
CA ASP A 61 14.28 4.63 5.89
C ASP A 61 13.13 4.86 6.89
N SER A 62 12.73 6.12 7.06
CA SER A 62 11.58 6.49 7.89
C SER A 62 10.26 5.88 7.39
N ALA A 63 10.08 5.81 6.06
CA ALA A 63 8.91 5.23 5.43
C ALA A 63 8.89 3.69 5.54
N LEU A 64 10.05 3.04 5.33
CA LEU A 64 10.20 1.60 5.53
C LEU A 64 9.90 1.22 6.98
N ASP A 65 10.45 1.95 7.94
CA ASP A 65 10.20 1.73 9.36
C ASP A 65 8.74 1.97 9.73
N ALA A 66 8.08 2.99 9.16
CA ALA A 66 6.66 3.24 9.38
C ALA A 66 5.77 2.10 8.87
N VAL A 67 6.03 1.57 7.67
CA VAL A 67 5.31 0.42 7.11
C VAL A 67 5.54 -0.83 7.96
N GLY A 68 6.80 -1.13 8.30
CA GLY A 68 7.15 -2.29 9.12
C GLY A 68 6.56 -2.24 10.53
N SER A 69 6.60 -1.07 11.17
CA SER A 69 6.02 -0.84 12.51
C SER A 69 4.50 -1.03 12.55
N LEU A 70 3.82 -0.92 11.41
CA LEU A 70 2.39 -1.16 11.27
C LEU A 70 2.06 -2.62 10.89
N GLY A 71 3.06 -3.51 10.86
CA GLY A 71 2.88 -4.93 10.58
C GLY A 71 2.81 -5.28 9.09
N TYR A 72 3.19 -4.35 8.21
CA TYR A 72 3.19 -4.55 6.77
C TYR A 72 4.55 -4.97 6.23
N THR A 73 4.53 -5.81 5.20
CA THR A 73 5.69 -6.15 4.37
C THR A 73 5.70 -5.24 3.14
N SER A 74 6.79 -4.49 2.96
CA SER A 74 6.99 -3.70 1.74
C SER A 74 7.28 -4.58 0.53
N VAL A 75 6.55 -4.38 -0.57
CA VAL A 75 6.69 -5.15 -1.82
C VAL A 75 7.06 -4.23 -2.98
N PHE A 76 8.26 -4.44 -3.54
CA PHE A 76 8.76 -3.74 -4.72
C PHE A 76 8.61 -4.62 -5.99
N TRP A 77 9.35 -4.27 -7.04
CA TRP A 77 9.45 -5.04 -8.28
C TRP A 77 10.92 -5.13 -8.70
N SER A 78 11.27 -6.18 -9.43
CA SER A 78 12.58 -6.34 -10.07
C SER A 78 12.57 -5.97 -11.56
N VAL A 79 11.38 -5.90 -12.17
CA VAL A 79 11.17 -5.61 -13.58
C VAL A 79 9.97 -4.65 -13.71
N ALA A 80 10.14 -3.57 -14.47
CA ALA A 80 9.08 -2.62 -14.82
C ALA A 80 8.99 -2.47 -16.34
N TYR A 81 7.78 -2.54 -16.88
CA TYR A 81 7.53 -2.45 -18.33
C TYR A 81 7.18 -1.04 -18.81
N SER A 82 7.12 -0.05 -17.90
CA SER A 82 6.71 1.33 -18.17
C SER A 82 5.43 1.43 -19.00
N ASP A 83 4.47 0.56 -18.72
CA ASP A 83 3.20 0.41 -19.44
C ASP A 83 2.27 1.63 -19.32
N TRP A 84 2.61 2.56 -18.44
CA TRP A 84 1.92 3.84 -18.25
C TRP A 84 2.39 4.96 -19.19
N ASP A 85 3.53 4.81 -19.88
CA ASP A 85 4.12 5.81 -20.78
C ASP A 85 3.80 5.47 -22.25
N LEU A 86 2.56 5.73 -22.66
CA LEU A 86 2.01 5.44 -23.99
C LEU A 86 1.73 6.71 -24.81
#